data_AF-A0A7S4M361-F1
#
_entry.id   AF-A0A7S4M361-F1
#
_cell.length_a   1.000
_cell.length_b   1.000
_cell.length_c   1.000
_cell.angle_alpha   90.00
_cell.angle_beta   90.00
_cell.angle_gamma   90.00
#
_symmetry.space_group_name_H-M   'P 1'
#
loop_
_entity.id
_entity.type
_entity.pdbx_description
1 polymer ?
#
loop_
_entity_poly.entity_id
_entity_poly.type
_entity_poly.pdbx_seq_one_letter_code
_entity_poly.pdbx_strand_id
1 'polypeptide(L)'
;LSDREQSMFPAIALLAVLADTQPHEMIYVSTSDDLATIVANAEDNAELVLADGTYLPAGSATNALEINKSLTIRAVNPGKAVLDGNKTRRVLSIQGPKHVTIVGVAITNGLVENENRGGGVRINMPGGMVHFQNSDIFANQVTWKFGAVGGGVHIDDAILVEFWNCKIFSNHVMGGDPSAKCDPGLPTDHSDCGAGLSAKGGAESSVIADATTRIYNNTGSAADCYPADLSPACGHSNQV
;
A
#
# COMPACT_ATOMS: atom_id res chain seq x y z
N LEU A 1 12.78 42.57 -37.35
CA LEU A 1 11.89 42.71 -36.19
C LEU A 1 10.51 42.31 -36.64
N SER A 2 9.86 41.45 -35.86
CA SER A 2 8.57 40.78 -36.11
C SER A 2 8.61 39.65 -37.13
N ASP A 3 8.73 38.42 -36.65
CA ASP A 3 7.60 37.49 -36.74
C ASP A 3 7.92 36.11 -36.12
N ARG A 4 7.08 35.76 -35.15
CA ARG A 4 6.71 34.40 -34.70
C ARG A 4 7.71 33.67 -33.81
N GLU A 5 7.61 34.00 -32.53
CA GLU A 5 7.75 33.06 -31.42
C GLU A 5 6.86 31.82 -31.66
N GLN A 6 7.46 30.74 -32.15
CA GLN A 6 6.85 29.42 -32.08
C GLN A 6 6.94 28.95 -30.64
N SER A 7 5.91 29.34 -29.89
CA SER A 7 5.47 28.81 -28.62
C SER A 7 5.41 27.28 -28.67
N MET A 8 6.52 26.65 -28.31
CA MET A 8 6.69 25.22 -28.15
C MET A 8 6.28 24.84 -26.72
N PHE A 9 4.98 24.80 -26.45
CA PHE A 9 4.48 24.15 -25.23
C PHE A 9 4.53 22.63 -25.45
N PRO A 10 5.23 21.86 -24.61
CA PRO A 10 5.11 20.41 -24.65
C PRO A 10 3.67 20.04 -24.29
N ALA A 11 3.05 19.22 -25.15
CA ALA A 11 1.77 18.61 -24.89
C ALA A 11 1.89 17.80 -23.59
N ILE A 12 1.36 18.34 -22.49
CA ILE A 12 1.06 17.58 -21.29
C ILE A 12 0.06 16.50 -21.74
N ALA A 13 0.52 15.26 -21.79
CA ALA A 13 -0.32 14.12 -22.03
C ALA A 13 -1.38 14.09 -20.93
N LEU A 14 -2.60 14.50 -21.28
CA LEU A 14 -3.78 14.29 -20.47
C LEU A 14 -3.93 12.78 -20.30
N LEU A 15 -3.59 12.27 -19.12
CA LEU A 15 -3.83 10.89 -18.73
C LEU A 15 -5.34 10.68 -18.74
N ALA A 16 -5.88 10.21 -19.87
CA ALA A 16 -7.24 9.75 -19.96
C ALA A 16 -7.33 8.51 -19.06
N VAL A 17 -7.89 8.67 -17.88
CA VAL A 17 -8.54 7.57 -17.16
C VAL A 17 -9.58 7.02 -18.13
N LEU A 18 -9.22 5.96 -18.84
CA LEU A 18 -10.19 5.13 -19.53
C LEU A 18 -11.06 4.56 -18.41
N ALA A 19 -12.17 5.25 -18.12
CA ALA A 19 -13.28 4.65 -17.42
C ALA A 19 -13.64 3.41 -18.24
N ASP A 20 -13.31 2.24 -17.70
CA ASP A 20 -13.70 0.96 -18.25
C ASP A 20 -15.24 0.94 -18.30
N THR A 21 -15.79 1.09 -19.49
CA THR A 21 -17.23 1.29 -19.73
C THR A 21 -18.02 -0.02 -19.75
N GLN A 22 -17.41 -1.15 -19.38
CA GLN A 22 -18.19 -2.36 -19.10
C GLN A 22 -19.03 -2.13 -17.83
N PRO A 23 -20.31 -2.53 -17.80
CA PRO A 23 -21.06 -2.54 -16.55
C PRO A 23 -20.40 -3.56 -15.61
N HIS A 24 -19.55 -3.07 -14.72
CA HIS A 24 -18.92 -3.89 -13.70
C HIS A 24 -19.96 -4.24 -12.63
N GLU A 25 -19.95 -5.51 -12.20
CA GLU A 25 -20.81 -5.98 -11.12
C GLU A 25 -20.59 -5.12 -9.87
N MET A 26 -21.62 -4.44 -9.40
CA MET A 26 -21.57 -3.66 -8.16
C MET A 26 -22.17 -4.47 -7.02
N ILE A 27 -21.33 -4.80 -6.04
CA ILE A 27 -21.68 -5.64 -4.89
C ILE A 27 -21.67 -4.77 -3.63
N TYR A 28 -22.83 -4.59 -3.00
CA TYR A 28 -22.92 -3.90 -1.71
C TYR A 28 -22.61 -4.88 -0.57
N VAL A 29 -21.69 -4.50 0.30
CA VAL A 29 -21.20 -5.37 1.38
C VAL A 29 -21.47 -4.71 2.73
N SER A 30 -22.22 -5.39 3.58
CA SER A 30 -22.44 -5.05 4.99
C SER A 30 -21.37 -5.68 5.89
N THR A 31 -21.25 -5.20 7.13
CA THR A 31 -20.29 -5.75 8.10
C THR A 31 -20.66 -7.14 8.64
N SER A 32 -21.90 -7.58 8.45
CA SER A 32 -22.32 -8.95 8.75
C SER A 32 -21.96 -9.95 7.66
N ASP A 33 -21.54 -9.47 6.48
CA ASP A 33 -21.17 -10.33 5.37
C ASP A 33 -19.75 -10.88 5.53
N ASP A 34 -19.54 -12.08 5.00
CA ASP A 34 -18.21 -12.63 4.85
C ASP A 34 -17.51 -11.99 3.64
N LEU A 35 -16.82 -10.88 3.88
CA LEU A 35 -16.10 -10.14 2.85
C LEU A 35 -15.05 -10.99 2.14
N ALA A 36 -14.40 -11.93 2.82
CA ALA A 36 -13.41 -12.81 2.18
C ALA A 36 -14.08 -13.73 1.16
N THR A 37 -15.22 -14.31 1.51
CA THR A 37 -16.03 -15.12 0.59
C THR A 37 -16.57 -14.28 -0.57
N ILE A 38 -16.98 -13.04 -0.33
CA ILE A 38 -17.44 -12.13 -1.41
C ILE A 38 -16.31 -11.81 -2.38
N VAL A 39 -15.12 -11.43 -1.89
CA VAL A 39 -13.95 -11.16 -2.74
C VAL A 39 -13.57 -12.40 -3.56
N ALA A 40 -13.59 -13.59 -2.94
CA ALA A 40 -13.28 -14.84 -3.63
C ALA A 40 -14.24 -15.15 -4.78
N ASN A 41 -15.54 -14.85 -4.60
CA ASN A 41 -16.59 -15.16 -5.58
C ASN A 41 -16.88 -14.04 -6.58
N ALA A 42 -16.49 -12.80 -6.31
CA ALA A 42 -16.72 -11.66 -7.21
C ALA A 42 -16.10 -11.89 -8.59
N GLU A 43 -16.74 -11.38 -9.64
CA GLU A 43 -16.21 -11.44 -11.00
C GLU A 43 -14.94 -10.55 -11.16
N ASP A 44 -14.15 -10.81 -12.21
CA ASP A 44 -13.01 -9.95 -12.56
C ASP A 44 -13.53 -8.55 -12.93
N ASN A 45 -12.89 -7.52 -12.40
CA ASN A 45 -13.28 -6.11 -12.49
C ASN A 45 -14.53 -5.68 -11.69
N ALA A 46 -15.06 -6.54 -10.80
CA ALA A 46 -16.18 -6.14 -9.93
C ALA A 46 -15.84 -4.93 -9.03
N GLU A 47 -16.90 -4.25 -8.58
CA GLU A 47 -16.83 -3.13 -7.63
C GLU A 47 -17.54 -3.51 -6.32
N LEU A 48 -16.77 -3.64 -5.25
CA LEU A 48 -17.29 -3.88 -3.90
C LEU A 48 -17.46 -2.54 -3.18
N VAL A 49 -18.69 -2.28 -2.74
CA VAL A 49 -19.08 -1.06 -2.04
C VAL A 49 -19.33 -1.39 -0.57
N LEU A 50 -18.36 -1.04 0.28
CA LEU A 50 -18.35 -1.36 1.70
C LEU A 50 -19.17 -0.34 2.49
N ALA A 51 -20.13 -0.83 3.27
CA ALA A 51 -20.81 -0.05 4.29
C ALA A 51 -19.84 0.38 5.42
N ASP A 52 -20.30 1.34 6.24
CA ASP A 52 -19.55 1.79 7.40
C ASP A 52 -19.41 0.65 8.43
N GLY A 53 -18.23 0.56 9.04
CA GLY A 53 -17.92 -0.33 10.16
C GLY A 53 -16.67 -1.17 9.94
N THR A 54 -16.48 -2.16 10.82
CA THR A 54 -15.27 -2.98 10.87
C THR A 54 -15.50 -4.37 10.29
N TYR A 55 -14.68 -4.73 9.31
CA TYR A 55 -14.62 -6.04 8.70
C TYR A 55 -13.48 -6.82 9.34
N LEU A 56 -13.84 -7.85 10.10
CA LEU A 56 -12.89 -8.74 10.75
C LEU A 56 -12.66 -9.98 9.87
N PRO A 57 -11.44 -10.53 9.85
CA PRO A 57 -11.16 -11.75 9.14
C PRO A 57 -12.00 -12.92 9.63
N ALA A 58 -12.62 -13.63 8.69
CA ALA A 58 -13.23 -14.92 8.94
C ALA A 58 -12.19 -16.05 8.83
N GLY A 59 -12.47 -17.20 9.45
CA GLY A 59 -11.69 -18.43 9.30
C GLY A 59 -10.24 -18.35 9.79
N SER A 60 -9.39 -19.24 9.28
CA SER A 60 -7.99 -19.44 9.70
C SER A 60 -6.94 -19.08 8.65
N ALA A 61 -7.32 -18.31 7.62
CA ALA A 61 -6.41 -17.90 6.56
C ALA A 61 -5.29 -17.00 7.09
N THR A 62 -4.14 -17.03 6.42
CA THR A 62 -2.94 -16.23 6.75
C THR A 62 -3.08 -14.75 6.37
N ASN A 63 -4.06 -14.42 5.54
CA ASN A 63 -4.44 -13.07 5.14
C ASN A 63 -5.93 -12.86 5.48
N ALA A 64 -6.33 -11.63 5.76
CA ALA A 64 -7.75 -11.31 5.95
C ALA A 64 -8.48 -11.29 4.61
N LEU A 65 -7.86 -10.70 3.57
CA LEU A 65 -8.35 -10.73 2.20
C LEU A 65 -7.22 -11.07 1.22
N GLU A 66 -7.52 -11.99 0.31
CA GLU A 66 -6.66 -12.35 -0.82
C GLU A 66 -7.31 -11.84 -2.11
N ILE A 67 -6.59 -10.99 -2.84
CA ILE A 67 -7.06 -10.36 -4.09
C ILE A 67 -6.12 -10.84 -5.20
N ASN A 68 -6.63 -11.70 -6.08
CA ASN A 68 -5.91 -12.29 -7.20
C ASN A 68 -6.58 -12.00 -8.57
N LYS A 69 -7.42 -10.98 -8.59
CA LYS A 69 -8.23 -10.53 -9.72
C LYS A 69 -8.26 -9.01 -9.76
N SER A 70 -8.64 -8.44 -10.89
CA SER A 70 -8.90 -7.01 -10.97
C SER A 70 -10.16 -6.71 -10.16
N LEU A 71 -10.10 -5.69 -9.30
CA LEU A 71 -11.16 -5.43 -8.34
C LEU A 71 -11.09 -3.98 -7.86
N THR A 72 -12.25 -3.35 -7.70
CA THR A 72 -12.35 -2.11 -6.95
C THR A 72 -13.01 -2.39 -5.60
N ILE A 73 -12.37 -1.97 -4.51
CA ILE A 73 -12.97 -1.96 -3.17
C ILE A 73 -13.07 -0.51 -2.75
N ARG A 74 -14.29 -0.02 -2.49
CA ARG A 74 -14.48 1.34 -1.97
C ARG A 74 -15.40 1.39 -0.78
N ALA A 75 -15.11 2.30 0.14
CA ALA A 75 -16.05 2.66 1.19
C ALA A 75 -17.18 3.54 0.63
N VAL A 76 -18.41 3.38 1.15
CA VAL A 76 -19.49 4.33 0.92
C VAL A 76 -19.10 5.71 1.46
N ASN A 77 -18.55 5.75 2.68
CA ASN A 77 -18.02 6.95 3.30
C ASN A 77 -16.51 6.79 3.55
N PRO A 78 -15.63 7.62 2.95
CA PRO A 78 -14.19 7.50 3.13
C PRO A 78 -13.76 7.51 4.61
N GLY A 79 -12.90 6.55 4.97
CA GLY A 79 -12.38 6.34 6.32
C GLY A 79 -13.35 5.67 7.30
N LYS A 80 -14.56 5.26 6.85
CA LYS A 80 -15.57 4.62 7.71
C LYS A 80 -15.67 3.10 7.55
N ALA A 81 -15.22 2.56 6.42
CA ALA A 81 -15.02 1.11 6.27
C ALA A 81 -13.60 0.76 6.73
N VAL A 82 -13.48 -0.12 7.73
CA VAL A 82 -12.21 -0.54 8.33
C VAL A 82 -11.99 -2.02 8.05
N LEU A 83 -10.92 -2.34 7.33
CA LEU A 83 -10.39 -3.69 7.21
C LEU A 83 -9.38 -3.90 8.34
N ASP A 84 -9.72 -4.77 9.29
CA ASP A 84 -8.95 -4.94 10.53
C ASP A 84 -8.37 -6.36 10.59
N GLY A 85 -7.04 -6.50 10.55
CA GLY A 85 -6.35 -7.80 10.63
C GLY A 85 -6.43 -8.49 12.01
N ASN A 86 -7.08 -7.84 12.98
CA ASN A 86 -7.31 -8.26 14.35
C ASN A 86 -6.03 -8.66 15.10
N LYS A 87 -4.88 -8.10 14.71
CA LYS A 87 -3.54 -8.44 15.20
C LYS A 87 -3.24 -9.94 15.11
N THR A 88 -3.77 -10.62 14.10
CA THR A 88 -3.55 -12.06 13.92
C THR A 88 -3.00 -12.41 12.54
N ARG A 89 -3.22 -11.56 11.55
CA ARG A 89 -2.87 -11.84 10.16
C ARG A 89 -2.70 -10.55 9.37
N ARG A 90 -2.11 -10.68 8.19
CA ARG A 90 -2.03 -9.58 7.21
C ARG A 90 -3.42 -9.15 6.78
N VAL A 91 -3.66 -7.87 6.55
CA VAL A 91 -4.99 -7.40 6.12
C VAL A 91 -5.24 -7.73 4.65
N LEU A 92 -4.36 -7.26 3.76
CA LEU A 92 -4.50 -7.44 2.31
C LEU A 92 -3.30 -8.18 1.73
N SER A 93 -3.56 -9.22 0.94
CA SER A 93 -2.58 -9.81 0.02
C SER A 93 -3.07 -9.64 -1.41
N ILE A 94 -2.38 -8.82 -2.19
CA ILE A 94 -2.67 -8.55 -3.61
C ILE A 94 -1.67 -9.30 -4.48
N GLN A 95 -2.16 -10.11 -5.42
CA GLN A 95 -1.36 -11.04 -6.21
C GLN A 95 -1.74 -11.03 -7.70
N GLY A 96 -0.76 -11.34 -8.55
CA GLY A 96 -0.94 -11.56 -10.00
C GLY A 96 -1.03 -10.27 -10.84
N PRO A 97 -0.90 -10.35 -12.18
CA PRO A 97 -0.84 -9.20 -13.10
C PRO A 97 -2.22 -8.54 -13.28
N LYS A 98 -2.75 -7.95 -12.22
CA LYS A 98 -4.12 -7.44 -12.13
C LYS A 98 -4.16 -5.98 -11.74
N HIS A 99 -5.31 -5.34 -11.92
CA HIS A 99 -5.53 -3.93 -11.58
C HIS A 99 -6.43 -3.85 -10.36
N VAL A 100 -5.88 -3.38 -9.23
CA VAL A 100 -6.63 -3.29 -7.97
C VAL A 100 -6.73 -1.83 -7.53
N THR A 101 -7.95 -1.39 -7.24
CA THR A 101 -8.21 -0.03 -6.76
C THR A 101 -8.84 -0.08 -5.37
N ILE A 102 -8.25 0.61 -4.40
CA ILE A 102 -8.76 0.73 -3.03
C ILE A 102 -9.08 2.19 -2.74
N VAL A 103 -10.35 2.51 -2.44
CA VAL A 103 -10.82 3.89 -2.28
C VAL A 103 -11.50 4.11 -0.93
N GLY A 104 -11.00 5.04 -0.13
CA GLY A 104 -11.66 5.47 1.09
C GLY A 104 -11.65 4.43 2.22
N VAL A 105 -10.76 3.43 2.17
CA VAL A 105 -10.76 2.32 3.14
C VAL A 105 -9.65 2.53 4.17
N ALA A 106 -9.95 2.21 5.43
CA ALA A 106 -8.95 2.13 6.50
C ALA A 106 -8.42 0.70 6.64
N ILE A 107 -7.11 0.52 6.67
CA ILE A 107 -6.41 -0.78 6.74
C ILE A 107 -5.57 -0.79 8.01
N THR A 108 -5.92 -1.66 8.97
CA THR A 108 -5.31 -1.61 10.28
C THR A 108 -5.13 -2.95 10.98
N ASN A 109 -4.33 -2.92 12.06
CA ASN A 109 -4.12 -4.05 12.97
C ASN A 109 -3.68 -5.33 12.25
N GLY A 110 -3.05 -5.21 11.08
CA GLY A 110 -2.41 -6.33 10.42
C GLY A 110 -1.21 -6.81 11.23
N LEU A 111 -1.04 -8.13 11.35
CA LEU A 111 0.12 -8.74 12.02
C LEU A 111 0.67 -9.89 11.18
N VAL A 112 1.98 -9.88 10.98
CA VAL A 112 2.70 -10.98 10.36
C VAL A 112 3.86 -11.39 11.26
N GLU A 113 3.81 -12.61 11.80
CA GLU A 113 4.82 -13.12 12.74
C GLU A 113 5.84 -14.07 12.12
N ASN A 114 5.47 -14.77 11.05
CA ASN A 114 6.27 -15.84 10.44
C ASN A 114 6.70 -15.56 8.99
N GLU A 115 6.50 -14.32 8.53
CA GLU A 115 6.99 -13.83 7.24
C GLU A 115 7.56 -12.43 7.43
N ASN A 116 8.42 -12.02 6.51
CA ASN A 116 9.20 -10.79 6.67
C ASN A 116 8.61 -9.58 5.92
N ARG A 117 7.32 -9.60 5.54
CA ARG A 117 6.77 -8.67 4.54
C ARG A 117 5.33 -8.26 4.81
N GLY A 118 5.05 -6.96 4.78
CA GLY A 118 3.69 -6.44 4.56
C GLY A 118 2.73 -6.76 5.69
N GLY A 119 2.83 -6.08 6.83
CA GLY A 119 1.93 -6.32 7.97
C GLY A 119 0.47 -5.97 7.63
N GLY A 120 0.26 -4.82 6.99
CA GLY A 120 -1.05 -4.38 6.53
C GLY A 120 -1.35 -4.92 5.14
N VAL A 121 -0.53 -4.52 4.18
CA VAL A 121 -0.68 -4.83 2.76
C VAL A 121 0.59 -5.48 2.25
N ARG A 122 0.43 -6.60 1.54
CA ARG A 122 1.48 -7.17 0.68
C ARG A 122 1.00 -7.16 -0.75
N ILE A 123 1.79 -6.54 -1.62
CA ILE A 123 1.59 -6.50 -3.06
C ILE A 123 2.68 -7.37 -3.65
N ASN A 124 2.31 -8.46 -4.31
CA ASN A 124 3.24 -9.35 -5.01
C ASN A 124 2.68 -9.64 -6.41
N MET A 125 2.93 -8.73 -7.33
CA MET A 125 2.26 -8.74 -8.63
C MET A 125 3.19 -8.41 -9.80
N PRO A 126 3.96 -9.38 -10.28
CA PRO A 126 4.68 -9.24 -11.54
C PRO A 126 3.71 -8.79 -12.64
N GLY A 127 3.90 -7.59 -13.20
CA GLY A 127 3.05 -7.04 -14.25
C GLY A 127 1.78 -6.32 -13.79
N GLY A 128 1.57 -6.15 -12.49
CA GLY A 128 0.33 -5.61 -11.91
C GLY A 128 0.37 -4.12 -11.54
N MET A 129 -0.83 -3.55 -11.33
CA MET A 129 -1.02 -2.15 -10.92
C MET A 129 -1.93 -2.07 -9.68
N VAL A 130 -1.57 -1.24 -8.70
CA VAL A 130 -2.42 -0.96 -7.53
C VAL A 130 -2.57 0.54 -7.30
N HIS A 131 -3.80 1.00 -7.13
CA HIS A 131 -4.09 2.38 -6.77
C HIS A 131 -4.76 2.44 -5.40
N PHE A 132 -4.19 3.23 -4.49
CA PHE A 132 -4.83 3.63 -3.24
C PHE A 132 -5.27 5.08 -3.36
N GLN A 133 -6.51 5.34 -3.00
CA GLN A 133 -7.06 6.69 -2.98
C GLN A 133 -7.78 6.95 -1.66
N ASN A 134 -7.54 8.10 -1.03
CA ASN A 134 -8.23 8.52 0.21
C ASN A 134 -8.20 7.46 1.32
N SER A 135 -7.13 6.66 1.38
CA SER A 135 -7.05 5.48 2.25
C SER A 135 -6.02 5.67 3.35
N ASP A 136 -6.33 5.13 4.53
CA ASP A 136 -5.45 5.20 5.70
C ASP A 136 -4.91 3.80 6.00
N ILE A 137 -3.58 3.65 6.11
CA ILE A 137 -2.89 2.38 6.39
C ILE A 137 -2.08 2.55 7.67
N PHE A 138 -2.54 1.96 8.77
CA PHE A 138 -1.96 2.26 10.07
C PHE A 138 -2.02 1.15 11.11
N ALA A 139 -1.15 1.22 12.11
CA ALA A 139 -1.07 0.25 13.22
C ALA A 139 -0.90 -1.21 12.74
N ASN A 140 -0.26 -1.40 11.60
CA ASN A 140 0.09 -2.72 11.08
C ASN A 140 1.52 -3.08 11.45
N GLN A 141 1.80 -4.38 11.59
CA GLN A 141 3.03 -4.86 12.17
C GLN A 141 3.60 -6.10 11.46
N VAL A 142 4.92 -6.12 11.30
CA VAL A 142 5.69 -7.34 11.04
C VAL A 142 6.60 -7.60 12.23
N THR A 143 6.63 -8.83 12.75
CA THR A 143 7.42 -9.17 13.95
C THR A 143 8.54 -10.18 13.69
N TRP A 144 8.77 -10.48 12.43
CA TRP A 144 9.78 -11.45 12.01
C TRP A 144 11.21 -10.97 12.31
N LYS A 145 12.01 -11.84 12.90
CA LYS A 145 13.32 -11.47 13.47
C LYS A 145 14.40 -11.08 12.46
N PHE A 146 14.26 -11.41 11.17
CA PHE A 146 15.32 -11.22 10.18
C PHE A 146 14.80 -10.71 8.84
N GLY A 147 15.14 -9.48 8.47
CA GLY A 147 14.75 -8.95 7.17
C GLY A 147 13.30 -8.52 7.07
N ALA A 148 12.65 -8.22 8.20
CA ALA A 148 11.29 -7.73 8.21
C ALA A 148 11.20 -6.34 7.57
N VAL A 149 10.21 -6.16 6.70
CA VAL A 149 9.97 -4.92 5.95
C VAL A 149 8.48 -4.73 5.66
N GLY A 150 8.09 -3.49 5.43
CA GLY A 150 6.73 -3.06 5.11
C GLY A 150 5.74 -3.36 6.23
N GLY A 151 5.93 -2.82 7.44
CA GLY A 151 4.93 -2.92 8.51
C GLY A 151 3.52 -2.53 8.02
N GLY A 152 3.42 -1.39 7.32
CA GLY A 152 2.20 -0.95 6.64
C GLY A 152 2.03 -1.64 5.30
N VAL A 153 2.89 -1.33 4.34
CA VAL A 153 2.83 -1.83 2.96
C VAL A 153 4.17 -2.39 2.52
N HIS A 154 4.15 -3.58 1.92
CA HIS A 154 5.29 -4.14 1.20
C HIS A 154 4.92 -4.41 -0.26
N ILE A 155 5.80 -4.01 -1.19
CA ILE A 155 5.64 -4.15 -2.63
C ILE A 155 6.76 -5.02 -3.19
N ASP A 156 6.38 -6.12 -3.81
CA ASP A 156 7.18 -7.05 -4.60
C ASP A 156 6.71 -6.99 -6.06
N ASP A 157 7.62 -6.64 -6.97
CA ASP A 157 7.50 -6.86 -8.42
C ASP A 157 6.28 -6.22 -9.13
N ALA A 158 5.63 -5.22 -8.54
CA ALA A 158 4.58 -4.45 -9.21
C ALA A 158 5.14 -3.52 -10.30
N ILE A 159 4.38 -3.27 -11.38
CA ILE A 159 4.74 -2.25 -12.38
C ILE A 159 4.53 -0.87 -11.78
N LEU A 160 3.33 -0.64 -11.24
CA LEU A 160 2.95 0.67 -10.69
C LEU A 160 2.15 0.49 -9.41
N VAL A 161 2.56 1.20 -8.36
CA VAL A 161 1.73 1.40 -7.17
C VAL A 161 1.59 2.89 -6.93
N GLU A 162 0.35 3.38 -6.89
CA GLU A 162 0.06 4.79 -6.67
C GLU A 162 -0.69 5.00 -5.35
N PHE A 163 -0.30 6.06 -4.64
CA PHE A 163 -0.97 6.56 -3.45
C PHE A 163 -1.43 8.00 -3.69
N TRP A 164 -2.75 8.22 -3.60
CA TRP A 164 -3.39 9.51 -3.80
C TRP A 164 -4.16 9.91 -2.55
N ASN A 165 -3.76 11.01 -1.90
CA ASN A 165 -4.37 11.49 -0.66
C ASN A 165 -4.47 10.39 0.42
N CYS A 166 -3.40 9.63 0.59
CA CYS A 166 -3.34 8.54 1.56
C CYS A 166 -2.56 8.93 2.82
N LYS A 167 -2.80 8.23 3.93
CA LYS A 167 -1.95 8.32 5.12
C LYS A 167 -1.42 6.95 5.49
N ILE A 168 -0.10 6.82 5.60
CA ILE A 168 0.57 5.59 6.03
C ILE A 168 1.33 5.87 7.32
N PHE A 169 0.78 5.43 8.46
CA PHE A 169 1.30 5.88 9.76
C PHE A 169 1.22 4.87 10.88
N SER A 170 2.06 5.03 11.91
CA SER A 170 2.03 4.16 13.10
C SER A 170 2.17 2.68 12.79
N ASN A 171 2.81 2.32 11.67
CA ASN A 171 3.13 0.94 11.35
C ASN A 171 4.47 0.55 11.97
N HIS A 172 4.65 -0.73 12.26
CA HIS A 172 5.78 -1.23 13.02
C HIS A 172 6.49 -2.41 12.35
N VAL A 173 7.81 -2.45 12.47
CA VAL A 173 8.63 -3.62 12.15
C VAL A 173 9.50 -3.97 13.37
N MET A 174 9.33 -5.17 13.91
CA MET A 174 10.24 -5.75 14.91
C MET A 174 11.29 -6.61 14.19
N GLY A 175 12.58 -6.41 14.47
CA GLY A 175 13.67 -7.17 13.83
C GLY A 175 14.03 -6.71 12.41
N GLY A 176 13.94 -5.39 12.16
CA GLY A 176 14.24 -4.81 10.85
C GLY A 176 15.68 -5.11 10.42
N ASP A 177 15.87 -5.45 9.15
CA ASP A 177 17.20 -5.52 8.57
C ASP A 177 17.76 -4.09 8.44
N PRO A 178 18.91 -3.78 9.07
CA PRO A 178 19.53 -2.46 9.02
C PRO A 178 19.92 -2.01 7.60
N SER A 179 19.94 -2.92 6.62
CA SER A 179 20.30 -2.66 5.23
C SER A 179 19.12 -2.31 4.32
N ALA A 180 17.88 -2.35 4.83
CA ALA A 180 16.70 -1.93 4.08
C ALA A 180 16.77 -0.42 3.78
N LYS A 181 17.24 -0.07 2.58
CA LYS A 181 17.35 1.31 2.13
C LYS A 181 15.94 1.92 2.07
N CYS A 182 15.70 2.99 2.84
CA CYS A 182 14.65 3.94 2.54
C CYS A 182 14.84 4.41 1.08
N ASP A 183 13.83 4.26 0.23
CA ASP A 183 13.86 4.85 -1.11
C ASP A 183 13.81 6.38 -0.97
N PRO A 184 14.81 7.14 -1.42
CA PRO A 184 14.86 8.60 -1.28
C PRO A 184 13.81 9.33 -2.13
N GLY A 185 13.05 8.64 -2.99
CA GLY A 185 11.99 9.23 -3.82
C GLY A 185 10.68 9.55 -3.10
N LEU A 186 10.51 9.14 -1.84
CA LEU A 186 9.29 9.37 -1.07
C LEU A 186 9.49 10.48 -0.01
N PRO A 187 8.50 11.37 0.21
CA PRO A 187 8.56 12.38 1.26
C PRO A 187 8.50 11.68 2.62
N THR A 188 9.64 11.24 3.12
CA THR A 188 9.79 10.53 4.39
C THR A 188 10.64 11.36 5.35
N ASP A 189 10.18 11.44 6.60
CA ASP A 189 11.06 11.76 7.73
C ASP A 189 11.96 10.53 7.96
N HIS A 190 13.27 10.74 8.00
CA HIS A 190 14.32 9.72 7.81
C HIS A 190 14.45 8.66 8.94
N SER A 191 13.45 8.52 9.83
CA SER A 191 13.40 7.49 10.89
C SER A 191 12.51 6.28 10.56
N ASP A 192 11.87 6.27 9.39
CA ASP A 192 10.80 5.33 9.01
C ASP A 192 11.27 4.06 8.23
N CYS A 193 12.57 3.81 8.08
CA CYS A 193 13.08 2.82 7.11
C CYS A 193 12.48 1.43 7.28
N GLY A 194 11.61 1.07 6.33
CA GLY A 194 10.95 -0.23 6.22
C GLY A 194 9.65 -0.40 7.01
N ALA A 195 9.29 0.49 7.92
CA ALA A 195 8.10 0.26 8.76
C ALA A 195 6.79 0.71 8.11
N GLY A 196 6.78 1.85 7.43
CA GLY A 196 5.59 2.37 6.74
C GLY A 196 5.35 1.70 5.40
N LEU A 197 6.26 1.95 4.46
CA LEU A 197 6.21 1.49 3.07
C LEU A 197 7.59 0.94 2.68
N SER A 198 7.60 -0.23 2.05
CA SER A 198 8.80 -0.86 1.51
C SER A 198 8.52 -1.38 0.11
N ALA A 199 9.42 -1.13 -0.83
CA ALA A 199 9.35 -1.65 -2.18
C ALA A 199 10.66 -2.36 -2.54
N LYS A 200 10.55 -3.56 -3.08
CA LYS A 200 11.64 -4.27 -3.73
C LYS A 200 11.44 -4.15 -5.23
N GLY A 201 12.25 -3.30 -5.87
CA GLY A 201 12.13 -3.04 -7.30
C GLY A 201 12.69 -4.16 -8.17
N GLY A 202 11.96 -4.48 -9.25
CA GLY A 202 12.55 -4.88 -10.53
C GLY A 202 12.85 -3.64 -11.39
N ALA A 203 13.53 -3.79 -12.54
CA ALA A 203 13.97 -2.67 -13.39
C ALA A 203 12.85 -1.74 -13.91
N GLU A 204 11.57 -2.13 -13.75
CA GLU A 204 10.39 -1.43 -14.27
C GLU A 204 9.36 -1.07 -13.19
N SER A 205 9.69 -1.26 -11.90
CA SER A 205 8.77 -0.95 -10.79
C SER A 205 8.79 0.54 -10.44
N SER A 206 7.62 1.17 -10.39
CA SER A 206 7.44 2.56 -9.94
C SER A 206 6.47 2.64 -8.76
N VAL A 207 6.85 3.41 -7.74
CA VAL A 207 5.97 3.79 -6.63
C VAL A 207 5.78 5.29 -6.68
N ILE A 208 4.54 5.74 -6.80
CA ILE A 208 4.19 7.16 -6.91
C ILE A 208 3.30 7.54 -5.72
N ALA A 209 3.66 8.61 -5.03
CA ALA A 209 2.83 9.22 -4.00
C ALA A 209 2.56 10.67 -4.41
N ASP A 210 1.30 11.10 -4.39
CA ASP A 210 0.95 12.48 -4.68
C ASP A 210 1.37 13.42 -3.55
N ALA A 211 1.35 14.74 -3.81
CA ALA A 211 1.76 15.76 -2.84
C ALA A 211 0.89 15.81 -1.58
N THR A 212 -0.29 15.17 -1.59
CA THR A 212 -1.20 15.11 -0.43
C THR A 212 -1.03 13.85 0.41
N THR A 213 -0.32 12.84 -0.11
CA THR A 213 -0.01 11.61 0.62
C THR A 213 1.01 11.88 1.72
N ARG A 214 0.77 11.30 2.91
CA ARG A 214 1.63 11.46 4.08
C ARG A 214 2.07 10.11 4.63
N ILE A 215 3.37 9.96 4.86
CA ILE A 215 3.97 8.79 5.52
C ILE A 215 4.66 9.31 6.80
N TYR A 216 4.21 8.87 7.99
CA TYR A 216 4.69 9.44 9.25
C TYR A 216 4.54 8.51 10.46
N ASN A 217 5.32 8.74 11.51
CA ASN A 217 5.25 8.00 12.78
C ASN A 217 5.36 6.47 12.61
N ASN A 218 6.07 5.98 11.59
CA ASN A 218 6.29 4.55 11.45
C ASN A 218 7.56 4.21 12.24
N THR A 219 7.60 3.02 12.83
CA THR A 219 8.69 2.67 13.74
C THR A 219 9.31 1.33 13.33
N GLY A 220 10.62 1.32 13.17
CA GLY A 220 11.39 0.09 13.00
C GLY A 220 12.31 -0.08 14.20
N SER A 221 12.47 -1.30 14.70
CA SER A 221 13.55 -1.60 15.63
C SER A 221 14.90 -1.44 14.93
N ALA A 222 15.62 -0.35 15.22
CA ALA A 222 17.01 -0.11 14.79
C ALA A 222 18.05 -1.02 15.49
N ALA A 223 17.59 -2.00 16.29
CA ALA A 223 18.43 -2.77 17.21
C ALA A 223 19.43 -3.74 16.54
N ASP A 224 19.42 -3.88 15.21
CA ASP A 224 20.38 -4.70 14.45
C ASP A 224 21.32 -3.88 13.55
N CYS A 225 21.45 -2.56 13.77
CA CYS A 225 22.53 -1.77 13.15
C CYS A 225 23.90 -2.17 13.72
N TYR A 226 24.42 -3.34 13.33
CA TYR A 226 25.79 -3.75 13.61
C TYR A 226 26.75 -2.90 12.75
N PRO A 227 27.81 -2.31 13.32
CA PRO A 227 28.67 -1.40 12.57
C PRO A 227 29.58 -2.23 11.68
N ALA A 228 29.37 -2.13 10.36
CA ALA A 228 30.37 -2.51 9.39
C ALA A 228 30.48 -1.39 8.35
N ASP A 229 31.36 -0.44 8.69
CA ASP A 229 32.30 0.22 7.79
C ASP A 229 31.75 1.14 6.67
N LEU A 230 32.01 2.44 6.86
CA LEU A 230 32.31 3.46 5.85
C LEU A 230 31.26 3.79 4.78
N SER A 231 30.21 4.54 5.16
CA SER A 231 29.74 5.65 4.32
C SER A 231 29.01 6.72 5.16
N PRO A 232 29.33 8.02 5.00
CA PRO A 232 28.67 9.10 5.75
C PRO A 232 27.37 9.49 5.03
N ALA A 233 26.26 8.83 5.32
CA ALA A 233 24.98 9.16 4.70
C ALA A 233 23.78 9.22 5.68
N CYS A 234 24.02 9.21 6.99
CA CYS A 234 23.00 9.64 7.96
C CYS A 234 23.16 11.14 8.24
N GLY A 235 22.95 11.96 7.22
CA GLY A 235 22.93 13.41 7.33
C GLY A 235 21.55 13.88 7.78
N HIS A 236 21.44 14.34 9.02
CA HIS A 236 20.27 15.04 9.52
C HIS A 236 20.02 16.31 8.69
N SER A 237 18.82 16.45 8.12
CA SER A 237 18.32 17.73 7.61
C SER A 237 16.91 17.94 8.12
N ASN A 238 16.77 18.89 9.03
CA ASN A 238 15.48 19.41 9.47
C ASN A 238 14.78 20.13 8.29
N GLN A 239 13.54 19.71 8.05
CA GLN A 239 12.35 20.47 7.62
C GLN A 239 12.55 21.84 6.93
N VAL A 240 11.89 22.01 5.77
CA VAL A 240 10.91 23.08 5.51
C VAL A 240 9.72 22.50 4.76
#